data_AF-A0A9W6T807-F1
#
_entry.id   AF-A0A9W6T807-F1
#
_cell.length_a   1.000
_cell.length_b   1.000
_cell.length_c   1.000
_cell.angle_alpha   90.00
_cell.angle_beta   90.00
_cell.angle_gamma   90.00
#
_symmetry.space_group_name_H-M   'P 1'
#
loop_
_entity.id
_entity.type
_entity.pdbx_description
1 polymer ?
#
loop_
_entity_poly.entity_id
_entity_poly.type
_entity_poly.pdbx_seq_one_letter_code
_entity_poly.pdbx_strand_id
1 'polypeptide(L)'
;MLLVLEFFNPVYYKPSSLSDSLASFFKDSDLFILEREDGKLTLKEQNEYITKIGAGELDQVPKEWAKNIFVGRSSHDTVAISSSEIRKMIVDGDDGWEDKTFAGVAEYIRKEKCYL
;
A
#
# COMPACT_ATOMS: atom_id res chain seq x y z
N MET A 1 -1.38 -0.49 3.62
CA MET A 1 -1.25 -1.02 2.25
C MET A 1 -1.02 0.16 1.31
N LEU A 2 0.13 0.17 0.64
CA LEU A 2 0.56 1.23 -0.30
C LEU A 2 -0.04 0.97 -1.68
N LEU A 3 -0.43 2.04 -2.37
CA LEU A 3 -0.89 1.96 -3.75
C LEU A 3 0.30 1.82 -4.71
N VAL A 4 0.09 1.22 -5.89
CA VAL A 4 1.18 1.01 -6.86
C VAL A 4 1.86 2.34 -7.24
N LEU A 5 1.09 3.42 -7.42
CA LEU A 5 1.63 4.75 -7.75
C LEU A 5 2.44 5.37 -6.61
N GLU A 6 2.11 5.07 -5.35
CA GLU A 6 2.88 5.55 -4.20
C GLU A 6 4.21 4.83 -4.09
N PHE A 7 4.21 3.51 -4.34
CA PHE A 7 5.45 2.72 -4.38
C PHE A 7 6.42 3.27 -5.44
N PHE A 8 5.93 3.70 -6.59
CA PHE A 8 6.76 4.28 -7.65
C PHE A 8 6.85 5.82 -7.63
N ASN A 9 6.52 6.47 -6.52
CA ASN A 9 6.62 7.93 -6.44
C ASN A 9 8.09 8.37 -6.21
N PRO A 10 8.71 9.12 -7.15
CA PRO A 10 10.12 9.51 -7.06
C PRO A 10 10.47 10.37 -5.84
N VAL A 11 9.49 11.06 -5.23
CA VAL A 11 9.71 11.92 -4.06
C VAL A 11 10.26 11.12 -2.88
N TYR A 12 9.91 9.83 -2.75
CA TYR A 12 10.35 8.98 -1.65
C TYR A 12 11.76 8.40 -1.81
N TYR A 13 12.35 8.51 -3.00
CA TYR A 13 13.65 7.91 -3.32
C TYR A 13 14.79 8.92 -3.35
N LYS A 14 14.48 10.22 -3.17
CA LYS A 14 15.49 11.28 -3.13
C LYS A 14 16.46 11.08 -1.95
N PRO A 15 17.76 11.39 -2.14
CA PRO A 15 18.35 12.09 -3.28
C PRO A 15 18.66 11.19 -4.50
N SER A 16 18.55 9.87 -4.35
CA SER A 16 18.79 8.90 -5.43
C SER A 16 17.65 8.92 -6.46
N SER A 17 17.89 8.28 -7.61
CA SER A 17 16.79 8.00 -8.54
C SER A 17 15.96 6.82 -8.04
N LEU A 18 14.71 6.75 -8.51
CA LEU A 18 13.84 5.61 -8.26
C LEU A 18 14.48 4.31 -8.78
N SER A 19 15.02 4.37 -10.00
CA SER A 19 15.71 3.25 -10.65
C SER A 19 16.84 2.71 -9.78
N ASP A 20 17.72 3.58 -9.28
CA ASP A 20 18.86 3.19 -8.46
C ASP A 20 18.41 2.60 -7.12
N SER A 21 17.38 3.18 -6.52
CA SER A 21 16.90 2.79 -5.20
C SER A 21 16.21 1.44 -5.20
N LEU A 22 15.52 1.09 -6.28
CA LEU A 22 14.73 -0.13 -6.41
C LEU A 22 15.40 -1.21 -7.28
N ALA A 23 16.54 -0.94 -7.90
CA ALA A 23 17.22 -1.88 -8.79
C ALA A 23 17.54 -3.23 -8.13
N SER A 24 18.09 -3.22 -6.90
CA SER A 24 18.40 -4.46 -6.18
C SER A 24 17.14 -5.23 -5.80
N PHE A 25 16.07 -4.52 -5.42
CA PHE A 25 14.78 -5.12 -5.10
C PHE A 25 14.21 -5.86 -6.31
N PHE A 26 14.12 -5.22 -7.49
CA PHE A 26 13.58 -5.86 -8.70
C PHE A 26 14.52 -6.87 -9.36
N LYS A 27 15.79 -6.91 -8.94
CA LYS A 27 16.73 -7.95 -9.39
C LYS A 27 16.42 -9.29 -8.72
N ASP A 28 16.11 -9.26 -7.42
CA ASP A 28 16.07 -10.44 -6.56
C ASP A 28 14.66 -10.74 -6.02
N SER A 29 13.65 -9.95 -6.38
CA SER A 29 12.30 -10.07 -5.83
C SER A 29 11.19 -9.69 -6.80
N ASP A 30 10.03 -10.26 -6.54
CA ASP A 30 8.76 -9.89 -7.16
C ASP A 30 7.98 -8.95 -6.23
N LEU A 31 7.23 -8.03 -6.82
CA LEU A 31 6.34 -7.10 -6.16
C LEU A 31 4.90 -7.57 -6.29
N PHE A 32 4.33 -8.07 -5.20
CA PHE A 32 2.90 -8.35 -5.12
C PHE A 32 2.17 -7.21 -4.40
N ILE A 33 1.23 -6.55 -5.10
CA ILE A 33 0.43 -5.45 -4.58
C ILE A 33 -1.04 -5.82 -4.64
N LEU A 34 -1.75 -5.57 -3.54
CA LEU A 34 -3.20 -5.72 -3.52
C LEU A 34 -3.86 -4.41 -3.99
N GLU A 35 -4.87 -4.56 -4.84
CA GLU A 35 -5.73 -3.47 -5.29
C GLU A 35 -6.40 -2.80 -4.09
N ARG A 36 -6.40 -1.47 -4.11
CA ARG A 36 -7.11 -0.63 -3.14
C ARG A 36 -7.64 0.60 -3.81
N GLU A 37 -8.90 0.93 -3.57
CA GLU A 37 -9.45 2.24 -3.86
C GLU A 37 -9.45 3.06 -2.58
N ASP A 38 -8.82 4.23 -2.62
CA ASP A 38 -8.78 5.18 -1.49
C ASP A 38 -9.52 6.48 -1.80
N GLY A 39 -10.29 6.49 -2.90
CA GLY A 39 -11.01 7.66 -3.42
C GLY A 39 -10.11 8.66 -4.16
N LYS A 40 -8.78 8.51 -4.14
CA LYS A 40 -7.84 9.36 -4.89
C LYS A 40 -7.36 8.70 -6.17
N LEU A 41 -7.17 7.38 -6.16
CA LEU A 41 -6.74 6.60 -7.31
C LEU A 41 -7.70 5.44 -7.56
N THR A 42 -8.21 5.37 -8.78
CA THR A 42 -9.07 4.28 -9.25
C THR A 42 -8.24 3.02 -9.55
N LEU A 43 -8.88 1.85 -9.53
CA LEU A 43 -8.22 0.62 -9.98
C LEU A 43 -7.77 0.69 -11.44
N LYS A 44 -8.51 1.43 -12.27
CA LYS A 44 -8.17 1.66 -13.66
C LYS A 44 -6.83 2.40 -13.79
N GLU A 45 -6.64 3.50 -13.05
CA GLU A 45 -5.39 4.27 -13.08
C GLU A 45 -4.19 3.44 -12.60
N GLN A 46 -4.37 2.59 -11.59
CA GLN A 46 -3.33 1.69 -11.10
C GLN A 46 -2.92 0.65 -12.15
N ASN A 47 -3.89 0.04 -12.83
CA ASN A 47 -3.63 -0.94 -13.89
C ASN A 47 -3.03 -0.29 -15.15
N GLU A 48 -3.47 0.92 -15.51
CA GLU A 48 -2.88 1.70 -16.60
C GLU A 48 -1.42 2.05 -16.30
N TYR A 49 -1.10 2.42 -15.05
CA TYR A 49 0.27 2.72 -14.65
C TYR A 49 1.21 1.53 -14.90
N ILE A 50 0.80 0.32 -14.53
CA ILE A 50 1.59 -0.90 -14.75
C ILE A 50 1.73 -1.22 -16.24
N THR A 51 0.67 -1.01 -17.01
CA THR A 51 0.72 -1.17 -18.47
C THR A 51 1.75 -0.23 -19.10
N LYS A 52 1.81 1.03 -18.64
CA LYS A 52 2.80 2.02 -19.08
C LYS A 52 4.23 1.65 -18.71
N ILE A 53 4.46 1.03 -17.54
CA ILE A 53 5.78 0.47 -17.20
C ILE A 53 6.18 -0.56 -18.27
N GLY A 54 5.32 -1.54 -18.55
CA GLY A 54 5.61 -2.60 -19.51
C GLY A 54 5.86 -2.09 -20.94
N ALA A 55 5.18 -1.02 -21.34
CA ALA A 55 5.38 -0.34 -22.62
C ALA A 55 6.67 0.50 -22.68
N GLY A 56 7.31 0.78 -21.52
CA GLY A 56 8.47 1.67 -21.43
C GLY A 56 8.10 3.15 -21.60
N GLU A 57 6.87 3.53 -21.28
CA GLU A 57 6.37 4.91 -21.37
C GLU A 57 6.71 5.75 -20.14
N LEU A 58 7.37 5.17 -19.14
CA LEU A 58 7.77 5.84 -17.90
C LEU A 58 9.30 5.93 -17.81
N ASP A 59 9.86 7.11 -18.05
CA ASP A 59 11.32 7.35 -18.14
C ASP A 59 12.12 6.93 -16.89
N GLN A 60 11.48 6.89 -15.72
CA GLN A 60 12.14 6.59 -14.44
C GLN A 60 11.92 5.16 -13.97
N VAL A 61 11.16 4.34 -14.69
CA VAL A 61 10.85 2.96 -14.29
C VAL A 61 11.27 2.02 -15.41
N PRO A 62 12.28 1.16 -15.20
CA PRO A 62 12.70 0.19 -16.20
C PRO A 62 11.55 -0.73 -16.62
N LYS A 63 11.32 -0.85 -17.93
CA LYS A 63 10.19 -1.63 -18.47
C LYS A 63 10.23 -3.11 -18.08
N GLU A 64 11.43 -3.65 -17.90
CA GLU A 64 11.67 -5.01 -17.48
C GLU A 64 11.11 -5.32 -16.09
N TRP A 65 10.88 -4.32 -15.25
CA TRP A 65 10.28 -4.52 -13.92
C TRP A 65 8.82 -4.91 -14.00
N ALA A 66 8.11 -4.58 -15.10
CA ALA A 66 6.70 -4.95 -15.26
C ALA A 66 6.43 -6.45 -15.10
N LYS A 67 7.38 -7.31 -15.50
CA LYS A 67 7.24 -8.77 -15.39
C LYS A 67 7.29 -9.28 -13.94
N ASN A 68 7.82 -8.46 -13.03
CA ASN A 68 7.97 -8.76 -11.61
C ASN A 68 6.86 -8.11 -10.77
N ILE A 69 5.90 -7.41 -11.38
CA ILE A 69 4.79 -6.73 -10.68
C ILE A 69 3.52 -7.56 -10.84
N PHE A 70 2.95 -7.98 -9.72
CA PHE A 70 1.73 -8.76 -9.64
C PHE A 70 0.68 -8.00 -8.85
N VAL A 71 -0.48 -7.78 -9.47
CA VAL A 71 -1.61 -7.10 -8.82
C VAL A 71 -2.69 -8.11 -8.47
N GLY A 72 -2.92 -8.27 -7.17
CA GLY A 72 -3.99 -9.10 -6.63
C GLY A 72 -5.25 -8.28 -6.36
N ARG A 73 -6.42 -8.84 -6.68
CA ARG A 73 -7.70 -8.24 -6.29
C ARG A 73 -7.91 -8.37 -4.79
N SER A 74 -8.32 -7.29 -4.14
CA SER A 74 -8.78 -7.36 -2.75
C SER A 74 -10.27 -7.70 -2.69
N SER A 75 -10.68 -8.49 -1.71
CA SER A 75 -12.08 -8.58 -1.30
C SER A 75 -12.55 -7.23 -0.75
N HIS A 76 -13.74 -6.77 -1.14
CA HIS A 76 -14.29 -5.48 -0.70
C HIS A 76 -14.36 -5.34 0.83
N ASP A 77 -14.53 -6.45 1.56
CA ASP A 77 -14.76 -6.46 3.00
C ASP A 77 -13.53 -6.07 3.84
N THR A 78 -12.31 -6.16 3.27
CA THR A 78 -11.05 -5.92 4.02
C THR A 78 -10.39 -4.58 3.72
N VAL A 79 -10.87 -3.81 2.73
CA VAL A 79 -10.16 -2.62 2.20
C VAL A 79 -10.47 -1.33 2.96
N ALA A 80 -11.65 -1.26 3.58
CA ALA A 80 -12.21 0.01 4.07
C ALA A 80 -11.60 0.49 5.41
N ILE A 81 -11.01 -0.40 6.22
CA ILE A 81 -10.55 -0.04 7.56
C ILE A 81 -9.09 0.43 7.50
N SER A 82 -8.85 1.67 7.95
CA SER A 82 -7.48 2.21 8.07
C SER A 82 -6.99 2.22 9.52
N SER A 83 -5.69 2.02 9.74
CA SER A 83 -5.12 2.10 11.10
C SER A 83 -5.29 3.50 11.73
N SER A 84 -5.34 4.56 10.92
CA SER A 84 -5.59 5.92 11.40
C SER A 84 -7.02 6.09 11.91
N GLU A 85 -7.99 5.48 11.24
CA GLU A 85 -9.39 5.43 11.68
C GLU A 85 -9.50 4.66 13.00
N ILE A 86 -8.87 3.49 13.11
CA ILE A 86 -8.83 2.72 14.38
C ILE A 86 -8.24 3.55 15.53
N ARG A 87 -7.09 4.20 15.32
CA ARG A 87 -6.49 5.05 16.36
C ARG A 87 -7.39 6.22 16.74
N LYS A 88 -8.08 6.82 15.77
CA LYS A 88 -9.03 7.89 16.04
C LYS A 88 -10.21 7.38 16.87
N MET A 89 -10.80 6.23 16.53
CA MET A 89 -11.87 5.62 17.32
C MET A 89 -11.44 5.37 18.77
N ILE A 90 -10.21 4.89 18.99
CA ILE A 90 -9.66 4.70 20.35
C ILE A 90 -9.60 6.03 21.11
N VAL A 91 -9.05 7.08 20.50
CA VAL A 91 -8.94 8.42 21.11
C VAL A 91 -10.31 9.03 21.38
N ASP A 92 -11.26 8.82 20.48
CA ASP A 92 -12.64 9.32 20.58
C ASP A 92 -13.50 8.51 21.57
N GLY A 93 -12.97 7.39 22.11
CA GLY A 93 -13.66 6.51 23.06
C GLY A 93 -14.73 5.61 22.43
N ASP A 94 -14.63 5.33 21.13
CA ASP A 94 -15.55 4.46 20.38
C ASP A 94 -15.07 3.01 20.41
N ASP A 95 -15.64 2.16 21.27
CA ASP A 95 -15.28 0.74 21.40
C ASP A 95 -15.51 -0.12 20.13
N GLY A 96 -16.19 0.40 19.09
CA GLY A 96 -16.44 -0.29 17.83
C GLY A 96 -15.17 -0.62 17.03
N TRP A 97 -13.99 -0.14 17.43
CA TRP A 97 -12.71 -0.48 16.79
C TRP A 97 -12.28 -1.93 17.06
N GLU A 98 -12.82 -2.57 18.10
CA GLU A 98 -12.42 -3.92 18.51
C GLU A 98 -12.88 -4.99 17.51
N ASP A 99 -14.09 -4.83 16.97
CA ASP A 99 -14.63 -5.71 15.93
C ASP A 99 -13.91 -5.55 14.57
N LYS A 100 -13.07 -4.52 14.45
CA LYS A 100 -12.31 -4.19 13.24
C LYS A 100 -10.87 -4.71 13.29
N THR A 101 -10.50 -5.44 14.34
CA THR A 101 -9.16 -6.01 14.52
C THR A 101 -9.24 -7.42 15.10
N PHE A 102 -8.10 -8.10 15.21
CA PHE A 102 -8.04 -9.39 15.88
C PHE A 102 -8.16 -9.24 17.40
N ALA A 103 -8.89 -10.13 18.05
CA ALA A 103 -9.14 -10.09 19.50
C ALA A 103 -7.85 -9.92 20.33
N GLY A 104 -6.78 -10.67 20.02
CA GLY A 104 -5.50 -10.54 20.73
C GLY A 104 -4.82 -9.18 20.57
N VAL A 105 -5.05 -8.49 19.44
CA VAL A 105 -4.56 -7.11 19.24
C VAL A 105 -5.38 -6.14 20.09
N ALA A 106 -6.70 -6.31 20.16
CA ALA A 106 -7.56 -5.49 21.01
C ALA A 106 -7.22 -5.63 22.50
N GLU A 107 -7.01 -6.87 22.97
CA GLU A 107 -6.55 -7.16 24.32
C GLU A 107 -5.22 -6.46 24.63
N TYR A 108 -4.27 -6.54 23.69
CA TYR A 108 -2.97 -5.90 23.85
C TYR A 108 -3.07 -4.38 23.95
N ILE A 109 -3.84 -3.74 23.05
CA ILE A 109 -4.04 -2.29 23.05
C ILE A 109 -4.63 -1.81 24.38
N ARG A 110 -5.63 -2.52 24.92
CA ARG A 110 -6.24 -2.21 26.23
C ARG A 110 -5.24 -2.37 27.37
N LYS A 111 -4.53 -3.50 27.40
CA LYS A 111 -3.58 -3.82 28.47
C LYS A 111 -2.44 -2.79 28.54
N GLU A 112 -1.86 -2.47 27.40
CA GLU A 112 -0.71 -1.56 27.30
C GLU A 112 -1.12 -0.09 27.11
N LYS A 113 -2.42 0.21 27.12
CA LYS A 113 -2.99 1.56 26.93
C LYS A 113 -2.43 2.27 25.70
N CYS A 114 -2.30 1.54 24.59
CA CYS A 114 -1.80 2.11 23.35
C CYS A 114 -2.77 3.18 22.82
N TYR A 115 -2.23 4.30 22.34
CA TYR A 115 -2.99 5.41 21.72
C TYR A 115 -3.92 6.18 22.68
N LEU A 116 -3.82 5.94 23.99
CA LEU A 116 -4.49 6.69 25.06
C LEU A 116 -3.57 7.76 25.67
#